data_AF-A0A0G4FRN7-F1
#
_entry.id   AF-A0A0G4FRN7-F1
#
_cell.length_a   1.000
_cell.length_b   1.000
_cell.length_c   1.000
_cell.angle_alpha   90.00
_cell.angle_beta   90.00
_cell.angle_gamma   90.00
#
_symmetry.space_group_name_H-M   'P 1'
#
loop_
_entity.id
_entity.type
_entity.pdbx_description
1 polymer ?
#
loop_
_entity_poly.entity_id
_entity_poly.type
_entity_poly.pdbx_seq_one_letter_code
_entity_poly.pdbx_strand_id
1 'polypeptide(L)'
;MDPAELIQGDTQPHMDVAAVYQTEPEDAIEAMEVQISRAATALNTIALLEERQECAATLARLHGNLLKHPRSKKYRSFKTSNPKIQETIMRHLAACQLLEAVGWTRRINDDGQEEMAIDGRWVKDALALDRIWLAHTMLLRLLPEEEGEEHPHDRSPSPCPTDASTRSSSSSDGTPPTTARRSRMTLMTLSGRDFLLRECHRQEQQNQLSAIRSERQQLYTADARSV
;
A
#
# COMPACT_ATOMS: atom_id res chain seq x y z
N MET A 1 8.07 -29.09 -81.20
CA MET A 1 7.53 -30.24 -80.44
C MET A 1 8.03 -30.07 -79.02
N ASP A 2 7.20 -29.45 -78.19
CA ASP A 2 7.43 -29.22 -76.76
C ASP A 2 7.08 -30.46 -75.94
N PRO A 3 7.82 -30.73 -74.86
CA PRO A 3 7.30 -31.52 -73.77
C PRO A 3 7.34 -30.79 -72.42
N ALA A 4 6.16 -30.77 -71.81
CA ALA A 4 5.89 -31.00 -70.40
C ALA A 4 6.13 -29.85 -69.40
N GLU A 5 5.06 -29.06 -69.24
CA GLU A 5 4.70 -28.45 -67.97
C GLU A 5 4.44 -29.52 -66.89
N LEU A 6 5.11 -29.41 -65.75
CA LEU A 6 4.74 -30.09 -64.52
C LEU A 6 4.96 -29.13 -63.35
N ILE A 7 4.02 -28.21 -63.14
CA ILE A 7 3.99 -27.32 -61.97
C ILE A 7 3.09 -28.00 -60.92
N GLN A 8 3.72 -28.68 -59.97
CA GLN A 8 3.04 -29.20 -58.78
C GLN A 8 2.73 -28.03 -57.84
N GLY A 9 1.44 -27.77 -57.63
CA GLY A 9 0.94 -26.78 -56.69
C GLY A 9 1.11 -27.27 -55.26
N ASP A 10 2.10 -26.71 -54.57
CA ASP A 10 2.31 -26.89 -53.13
C ASP A 10 1.55 -25.76 -52.40
N THR A 11 0.28 -26.02 -52.09
CA THR A 11 -0.56 -25.06 -51.34
C THR A 11 -0.43 -25.40 -49.86
N GLN A 12 0.57 -24.83 -49.19
CA GLN A 12 0.65 -24.93 -47.72
C GLN A 12 -0.58 -24.24 -47.09
N PRO A 13 -1.33 -24.93 -46.21
CA PRO A 13 -2.35 -24.27 -45.42
C PRO A 13 -1.67 -23.34 -44.40
N HIS A 14 -1.83 -22.03 -44.60
CA HIS A 14 -1.47 -20.99 -43.66
C HIS A 14 -2.33 -21.18 -42.39
N MET A 15 -1.78 -21.89 -41.41
CA MET A 15 -2.37 -22.02 -40.07
C MET A 15 -2.16 -20.70 -39.32
N ASP A 16 -3.03 -19.71 -39.59
CA ASP A 16 -3.22 -18.57 -38.69
C ASP A 16 -3.92 -19.05 -37.41
N VAL A 17 -3.14 -19.68 -36.53
CA VAL A 17 -3.54 -19.99 -35.15
C VAL A 17 -2.82 -19.02 -34.22
N ALA A 18 -2.99 -17.73 -34.46
CA ALA A 18 -2.83 -16.73 -33.41
C ALA A 18 -4.09 -16.77 -32.54
N ALA A 19 -4.29 -17.88 -31.83
CA ALA A 19 -5.19 -17.91 -30.69
C ALA A 19 -4.57 -17.00 -29.63
N VAL A 20 -4.91 -15.72 -29.70
CA VAL A 20 -4.68 -14.75 -28.65
C VAL A 20 -5.55 -15.21 -27.49
N TYR A 21 -5.02 -16.09 -26.65
CA TYR A 21 -5.61 -16.42 -25.36
C TYR A 21 -5.71 -15.11 -24.59
N GLN A 22 -6.89 -14.52 -24.57
CA GLN A 22 -7.22 -13.45 -23.66
C GLN A 22 -7.15 -14.08 -22.28
N THR A 23 -6.07 -13.81 -21.55
CA THR A 23 -5.93 -14.23 -20.16
C THR A 23 -7.11 -13.66 -19.40
N GLU A 24 -7.90 -14.53 -18.78
CA GLU A 24 -9.06 -14.10 -18.02
C GLU A 24 -8.60 -13.15 -16.90
N PRO A 25 -9.40 -12.12 -16.57
CA PRO A 25 -9.01 -11.12 -15.56
C PRO A 25 -8.77 -11.75 -14.18
N GLU A 26 -9.39 -12.89 -13.89
CA GLU A 26 -9.18 -13.65 -12.64
C GLU A 26 -7.75 -14.20 -12.54
N ASP A 27 -7.23 -14.77 -13.62
CA ASP A 27 -5.86 -15.28 -13.69
C ASP A 27 -4.83 -14.17 -13.46
N ALA A 28 -5.13 -12.95 -13.92
CA ALA A 28 -4.26 -11.79 -13.75
C ALA A 28 -4.18 -11.32 -12.29
N ILE A 29 -5.29 -11.41 -11.54
CA ILE A 29 -5.33 -11.07 -10.12
C ILE A 29 -4.53 -12.11 -9.33
N GLU A 30 -4.76 -13.40 -9.56
CA GLU A 30 -4.04 -14.47 -8.87
C GLU A 30 -2.53 -14.38 -9.15
N ALA A 31 -2.14 -14.20 -10.41
CA ALA A 31 -0.72 -14.05 -10.78
C ALA A 31 -0.07 -12.84 -10.08
N MET A 32 -0.79 -11.72 -9.98
CA MET A 32 -0.33 -10.53 -9.27
C MET A 32 -0.16 -10.79 -7.76
N GLU A 33 -1.13 -11.44 -7.12
CA GLU A 33 -1.05 -11.78 -5.69
C GLU A 33 0.12 -12.71 -5.41
N VAL A 34 0.32 -13.74 -6.24
CA VAL A 34 1.45 -14.67 -6.15
C VAL A 34 2.78 -13.91 -6.31
N GLN A 35 2.87 -12.99 -7.27
CA GLN A 35 4.08 -12.20 -7.49
C GLN A 35 4.43 -11.32 -6.28
N ILE A 36 3.45 -10.60 -5.73
CA ILE A 36 3.64 -9.75 -4.55
C ILE A 36 3.99 -10.60 -3.33
N SER A 37 3.30 -11.72 -3.13
CA SER A 37 3.54 -12.65 -2.02
C SER A 37 4.96 -13.23 -2.05
N ARG A 38 5.43 -13.62 -3.24
CA ARG A 38 6.79 -14.12 -3.44
C ARG A 38 7.82 -13.03 -3.15
N ALA A 39 7.61 -11.82 -3.66
CA ALA A 39 8.53 -10.70 -3.43
C ALA A 39 8.57 -10.25 -1.96
N ALA A 40 7.43 -10.24 -1.27
CA ALA A 40 7.36 -9.95 0.16
C ALA A 40 8.07 -11.03 0.98
N THR A 41 7.89 -12.31 0.63
CA THR A 41 8.58 -13.42 1.29
C THR A 41 10.09 -13.36 1.06
N ALA A 42 10.55 -12.86 -0.09
CA ALA A 42 11.97 -12.65 -0.37
C ALA A 42 12.64 -11.66 0.59
N LEU A 43 11.90 -10.77 1.27
CA LEU A 43 12.48 -9.94 2.34
C LEU A 43 13.05 -10.78 3.49
N ASN A 44 12.58 -12.02 3.67
CA ASN A 44 13.14 -12.92 4.67
C ASN A 44 14.58 -13.39 4.34
N THR A 45 15.09 -13.11 3.15
CA THR A 45 16.50 -13.37 2.81
C THR A 45 17.46 -12.32 3.39
N ILE A 46 16.96 -11.19 3.90
CA ILE A 46 17.79 -10.21 4.63
C ILE A 46 18.23 -10.86 5.95
N ALA A 47 19.53 -11.05 6.11
CA ALA A 47 20.11 -11.88 7.18
C ALA A 47 19.84 -11.32 8.58
N LEU A 48 19.97 -9.99 8.75
CA LEU A 48 19.78 -9.31 10.03
C LEU A 48 18.31 -8.95 10.23
N LEU A 49 17.75 -9.36 11.38
CA LEU A 49 16.35 -9.13 11.72
C LEU A 49 16.02 -7.63 11.79
N GLU A 50 16.87 -6.84 12.45
CA GLU A 50 16.69 -5.40 12.59
C GLU A 50 16.67 -4.70 11.22
N GLU A 51 17.58 -5.07 10.32
CA GLU A 51 17.62 -4.53 8.96
C GLU A 51 16.37 -4.90 8.16
N ARG A 52 15.89 -6.13 8.32
CA ARG A 52 14.65 -6.60 7.69
C ARG A 52 13.45 -5.80 8.18
N GLN A 53 13.34 -5.58 9.50
CA GLN A 53 12.27 -4.81 10.11
C GLN A 53 12.34 -3.34 9.69
N GLU A 54 13.52 -2.73 9.66
CA GLU A 54 13.68 -1.34 9.23
C GLU A 54 13.34 -1.16 7.74
N CYS A 55 13.78 -2.10 6.89
CA CYS A 55 13.42 -2.14 5.48
C CYS A 55 11.89 -2.28 5.32
N ALA A 56 11.28 -3.24 6.00
CA ALA A 56 9.84 -3.47 5.96
C ALA A 56 9.04 -2.25 6.45
N ALA A 57 9.48 -1.61 7.54
CA ALA A 57 8.85 -0.41 8.10
C ALA A 57 8.94 0.78 7.14
N THR A 58 10.07 0.94 6.46
CA THR A 58 10.27 2.02 5.49
C THR A 58 9.39 1.80 4.25
N LEU A 59 9.34 0.59 3.71
CA LEU A 59 8.43 0.23 2.61
C LEU A 59 6.96 0.39 3.02
N ALA A 60 6.57 -0.07 4.21
CA ALA A 60 5.22 0.07 4.73
C ALA A 60 4.83 1.54 4.85
N ARG A 61 5.75 2.42 5.28
CA ARG A 61 5.52 3.86 5.35
C ARG A 61 5.33 4.48 3.97
N LEU A 62 6.13 4.10 2.98
CA LEU A 62 5.99 4.58 1.59
C LEU A 62 4.62 4.20 1.02
N HIS A 63 4.25 2.93 1.13
CA HIS A 63 2.96 2.41 0.68
C HIS A 63 1.79 3.04 1.46
N GLY A 64 1.91 3.17 2.78
CA GLY A 64 0.90 3.80 3.63
C GLY A 64 0.66 5.27 3.27
N ASN A 65 1.71 6.03 2.92
CA ASN A 65 1.57 7.40 2.44
C ASN A 65 0.82 7.48 1.10
N LEU A 66 1.08 6.53 0.20
CA LEU A 66 0.36 6.43 -1.07
C LEU A 66 -1.12 6.06 -0.87
N LEU A 67 -1.42 5.10 -0.01
CA LEU A 67 -2.80 4.71 0.32
C LEU A 67 -3.58 5.87 0.95
N LYS A 68 -2.93 6.64 1.84
CA LYS A 68 -3.55 7.83 2.47
C LYS A 68 -3.73 9.00 1.50
N HIS A 69 -2.84 9.14 0.54
CA HIS A 69 -2.80 10.30 -0.37
C HIS A 69 -2.61 9.88 -1.83
N PRO A 70 -3.55 9.11 -2.41
CA PRO A 70 -3.34 8.46 -3.71
C PRO A 70 -3.15 9.44 -4.85
N ARG A 71 -3.73 10.65 -4.77
CA ARG A 71 -3.63 11.71 -5.81
C ARG A 71 -2.40 12.60 -5.67
N SER A 72 -1.65 12.50 -4.58
CA SER A 72 -0.49 13.36 -4.33
C SER A 72 0.71 12.86 -5.12
N LYS A 73 1.18 13.67 -6.09
CA LYS A 73 2.38 13.37 -6.88
C LYS A 73 3.62 13.18 -6.01
N LYS A 74 3.70 13.89 -4.88
CA LYS A 74 4.83 13.85 -3.93
C LYS A 74 5.13 12.44 -3.40
N TYR A 75 4.11 11.60 -3.21
CA TYR A 75 4.30 10.26 -2.65
C TYR A 75 4.46 9.19 -3.72
N ARG A 76 4.33 9.55 -5.00
CA ARG A 76 4.45 8.63 -6.13
C ARG A 76 5.87 8.54 -6.70
N SER A 77 6.81 9.30 -6.17
CA SER A 77 8.22 9.14 -6.50
C SER A 77 9.11 9.41 -5.30
N PHE A 78 10.29 8.81 -5.31
CA PHE A 78 11.37 9.15 -4.39
C PHE A 78 12.73 8.97 -5.07
N LYS A 79 13.67 9.85 -4.73
CA LYS A 79 15.04 9.81 -5.23
C LYS A 79 15.76 8.59 -4.66
N THR A 80 16.38 7.78 -5.51
CA THR A 80 17.14 6.60 -5.08
C THR A 80 18.42 7.01 -4.32
N SER A 81 18.92 8.21 -4.58
CA SER A 81 20.07 8.82 -3.91
C SER A 81 19.80 9.34 -2.49
N ASN A 82 18.57 9.23 -1.98
CA ASN A 82 18.29 9.59 -0.59
C ASN A 82 19.02 8.62 0.35
N PRO A 83 19.93 9.07 1.23
CA PRO A 83 20.79 8.17 2.01
C PRO A 83 20.00 7.12 2.79
N LYS A 84 18.90 7.54 3.42
CA LYS A 84 18.03 6.62 4.18
C LYS A 84 17.39 5.58 3.26
N ILE A 85 16.90 5.98 2.09
CA ILE A 85 16.31 5.04 1.11
C ILE A 85 17.38 4.10 0.55
N GLN A 86 18.58 4.63 0.30
CA GLN A 86 19.67 3.86 -0.26
C GLN A 86 20.14 2.77 0.72
N GLU A 87 20.33 3.15 1.98
CA GLU A 87 20.72 2.24 3.07
C GLU A 87 19.59 1.28 3.45
N THR A 88 18.33 1.69 3.48
CA THR A 88 17.26 0.80 3.98
C THR A 88 16.61 -0.07 2.90
N ILE A 89 16.56 0.42 1.65
CA ILE A 89 15.81 -0.23 0.57
C ILE A 89 16.74 -0.60 -0.59
N MET A 90 17.45 0.36 -1.18
CA MET A 90 18.12 0.14 -2.47
C MET A 90 19.28 -0.86 -2.39
N ARG A 91 19.91 -1.03 -1.22
CA ARG A 91 20.93 -2.07 -1.02
C ARG A 91 20.38 -3.50 -1.08
N HIS A 92 19.07 -3.68 -0.87
CA HIS A 92 18.42 -4.99 -0.77
C HIS A 92 17.66 -5.31 -2.06
N LEU A 93 18.16 -6.30 -2.81
CA LEU A 93 17.53 -6.74 -4.05
C LEU A 93 16.06 -7.16 -3.84
N ALA A 94 15.77 -7.87 -2.74
CA ALA A 94 14.41 -8.30 -2.40
C ALA A 94 13.44 -7.11 -2.22
N ALA A 95 13.90 -6.01 -1.62
CA ALA A 95 13.10 -4.80 -1.45
C ALA A 95 12.81 -4.12 -2.79
N CYS A 96 13.80 -4.08 -3.69
CA CYS A 96 13.61 -3.57 -5.04
C CYS A 96 12.61 -4.41 -5.84
N GLN A 97 12.69 -5.74 -5.75
CA GLN A 97 11.75 -6.65 -6.41
C GLN A 97 10.32 -6.46 -5.91
N LEU A 98 10.12 -6.21 -4.61
CA LEU A 98 8.79 -5.91 -4.08
C LEU A 98 8.24 -4.58 -4.61
N LEU A 99 9.08 -3.53 -4.69
CA LEU A 99 8.67 -2.27 -5.30
C LEU A 99 8.26 -2.46 -6.77
N GLU A 100 9.06 -3.20 -7.54
CA GLU A 100 8.76 -3.49 -8.95
C GLU A 100 7.48 -4.32 -9.12
N ALA A 101 7.26 -5.33 -8.27
CA ALA A 101 6.03 -6.14 -8.26
C ALA A 101 4.78 -5.32 -7.95
N VAL A 102 4.90 -4.28 -7.11
CA VAL A 102 3.80 -3.36 -6.79
C VAL A 102 3.54 -2.36 -7.93
N GLY A 103 4.49 -2.19 -8.84
CA GLY A 103 4.38 -1.29 -10.01
C GLY A 103 5.22 -0.01 -9.90
N TRP A 104 6.20 0.04 -9.00
CA TRP A 104 7.22 1.08 -9.05
C TRP A 104 8.20 0.80 -10.18
N THR A 105 8.66 1.86 -10.84
CA THR A 105 9.59 1.77 -11.98
C THR A 105 10.76 2.70 -11.75
N ARG A 106 11.96 2.27 -12.15
CA ARG A 106 13.15 3.15 -12.17
C ARG A 106 13.04 4.10 -13.34
N ARG A 107 13.32 5.37 -13.11
CA ARG A 107 13.43 6.38 -14.16
C ARG A 107 14.41 7.48 -13.77
N ILE A 108 14.80 8.28 -14.76
CA ILE A 108 15.56 9.51 -14.54
C ILE A 108 14.56 10.66 -14.50
N ASN A 109 14.63 11.50 -13.47
CA ASN A 109 13.76 12.68 -13.34
C ASN A 109 14.27 13.85 -14.21
N ASP A 110 13.52 14.95 -14.23
CA ASP A 110 13.86 16.14 -15.02
C ASP A 110 15.20 16.79 -14.59
N ASP A 111 15.64 16.53 -13.35
CA ASP A 111 16.92 17.00 -12.79
C ASP A 111 18.10 16.07 -13.17
N GLY A 112 17.87 15.01 -13.95
CA GLY A 112 18.90 14.03 -14.31
C GLY A 112 19.25 13.03 -13.20
N GLN A 113 18.44 12.94 -12.15
CA GLN A 113 18.65 12.06 -11.01
C GLN A 113 17.78 10.80 -11.11
N GLU A 114 18.33 9.66 -10.68
CA GLU A 114 17.56 8.43 -10.59
C GLU A 114 16.50 8.49 -9.48
N GLU A 115 15.29 8.08 -9.84
CA GLU A 115 14.18 7.93 -8.91
C GLU A 115 13.41 6.63 -9.18
N MET A 116 12.80 6.11 -8.11
CA MET A 116 11.73 5.12 -8.22
C MET A 116 10.41 5.88 -8.25
N ALA A 117 9.58 5.56 -9.24
CA ALA A 117 8.30 6.23 -9.39
C ALA A 117 7.20 5.30 -9.90
N ILE A 118 5.99 5.66 -9.50
CA ILE A 118 4.74 5.13 -9.99
C ILE A 118 4.25 6.03 -11.12
N ASP A 119 3.99 5.44 -12.29
CA ASP A 119 3.51 6.15 -13.46
C ASP A 119 2.17 6.88 -13.17
N GLY A 120 1.95 8.04 -13.79
CA GLY A 120 0.66 8.74 -13.74
C GLY A 120 -0.50 7.91 -14.31
N ARG A 121 -0.21 6.94 -15.19
CA ARG A 121 -1.19 5.96 -15.69
C ARG A 121 -1.75 5.04 -14.62
N TRP A 122 -1.10 4.95 -13.45
CA TRP A 122 -1.59 4.25 -12.27
C TRP A 122 -3.04 4.58 -11.90
N VAL A 123 -3.45 5.83 -12.08
CA VAL A 123 -4.83 6.24 -11.72
C VAL A 123 -5.88 5.53 -12.57
N LYS A 124 -5.49 5.00 -13.74
CA LYS A 124 -6.36 4.24 -14.64
C LYS A 124 -6.26 2.73 -14.43
N ASP A 125 -5.23 2.26 -13.72
CA ASP A 125 -5.07 0.84 -13.41
C ASP A 125 -5.94 0.51 -12.19
N ALA A 126 -6.99 -0.27 -12.43
CA ALA A 126 -7.97 -0.64 -11.42
C ALA A 126 -7.34 -1.41 -10.24
N LEU A 127 -6.27 -2.17 -10.50
CA LEU A 127 -5.63 -3.04 -9.52
C LEU A 127 -4.47 -2.37 -8.77
N ALA A 128 -4.07 -1.17 -9.18
CA ALA A 128 -2.82 -0.60 -8.68
C ALA A 128 -2.87 -0.30 -7.17
N LEU A 129 -4.00 0.24 -6.68
CA LEU A 129 -4.18 0.44 -5.23
C LEU A 129 -4.25 -0.89 -4.47
N ASP A 130 -4.84 -1.93 -5.07
CA ASP A 130 -4.92 -3.25 -4.45
C ASP A 130 -3.52 -3.88 -4.32
N ARG A 131 -2.64 -3.70 -5.31
CA ARG A 131 -1.22 -4.11 -5.22
C ARG A 131 -0.51 -3.44 -4.04
N ILE A 132 -0.65 -2.12 -3.89
CA ILE A 132 -0.04 -1.39 -2.75
C ILE A 132 -0.63 -1.89 -1.44
N TRP A 133 -1.96 -2.04 -1.37
CA TRP A 133 -2.63 -2.45 -0.16
C TRP A 133 -2.22 -3.86 0.28
N LEU A 134 -2.14 -4.80 -0.66
CA LEU A 134 -1.69 -6.16 -0.39
C LEU A 134 -0.24 -6.16 0.11
N ALA A 135 0.66 -5.49 -0.60
CA ALA A 135 2.06 -5.40 -0.19
C ALA A 135 2.20 -4.72 1.18
N HIS A 136 1.45 -3.64 1.43
CA HIS A 136 1.43 -2.95 2.72
C HIS A 136 1.00 -3.89 3.85
N THR A 137 -0.09 -4.64 3.65
CA THR A 137 -0.61 -5.60 4.64
C THR A 137 0.40 -6.70 4.94
N MET A 138 1.09 -7.21 3.91
CA MET A 138 2.15 -8.21 4.11
C MET A 138 3.35 -7.65 4.87
N LEU A 139 3.76 -6.41 4.58
CA LEU A 139 4.87 -5.76 5.27
C LEU A 139 4.57 -5.53 6.75
N LEU A 140 3.33 -5.18 7.11
CA LEU A 140 2.94 -4.99 8.51
C LEU A 140 3.08 -6.27 9.34
N ARG A 141 2.88 -7.45 8.73
CA ARG A 141 3.08 -8.76 9.40
C ARG A 141 4.55 -9.07 9.71
N LEU A 142 5.49 -8.36 9.09
CA LEU A 142 6.93 -8.51 9.34
C LEU A 142 7.43 -7.57 10.43
N LEU A 143 6.61 -6.61 10.85
CA LEU A 143 6.95 -5.69 11.92
C LEU A 143 6.68 -6.37 13.27
N PRO A 144 7.47 -6.06 14.31
CA PRO A 144 7.12 -6.49 15.65
C PRO A 144 5.73 -5.94 15.95
N GLU A 145 4.83 -6.82 16.41
CA GLU A 145 3.66 -6.38 17.14
C GLU A 145 4.23 -5.57 18.31
N GLU A 146 4.00 -4.26 18.34
CA GLU A 146 4.32 -3.48 19.53
C GLU A 146 3.39 -4.03 20.61
N GLU A 147 3.87 -5.03 21.35
CA GLU A 147 3.20 -5.55 22.53
C GLU A 147 2.96 -4.34 23.40
N GLY A 148 1.68 -3.97 23.51
CA GLY A 148 1.27 -2.68 24.03
C GLY A 148 2.02 -2.39 25.32
N GLU A 149 2.75 -1.29 25.34
CA GLU A 149 3.08 -0.59 26.57
C GLU A 149 1.77 -0.43 27.33
N GLU A 150 1.54 -1.32 28.30
CA GLU A 150 0.54 -1.15 29.34
C GLU A 150 0.80 0.24 29.91
N HIS A 151 -0.10 1.18 29.63
CA HIS A 151 -0.11 2.48 30.24
C HIS A 151 0.05 2.29 31.76
N PRO A 152 1.13 2.77 32.40
CA PRO A 152 1.15 2.90 33.85
C PRO A 152 0.28 4.12 34.20
N HIS A 153 -1.03 3.98 34.02
CA HIS A 153 -1.99 4.79 34.75
C HIS A 153 -2.01 4.24 36.18
N ASP A 154 -1.27 4.90 37.07
CA ASP A 154 -1.83 5.50 38.29
C ASP A 154 -0.71 5.75 39.31
N ARG A 155 -0.02 6.88 39.17
CA ARG A 155 0.52 7.58 40.34
C ARG A 155 -0.02 9.00 40.33
N SER A 156 -1.25 9.09 40.84
CA SER A 156 -1.81 10.25 41.52
C SER A 156 -0.73 11.15 42.17
N PRO A 157 -0.65 12.45 41.85
CA PRO A 157 0.05 13.42 42.66
C PRO A 157 -0.89 13.95 43.75
N SER A 158 -0.56 13.68 45.01
CA SER A 158 -1.17 14.28 46.20
C SER A 158 -0.12 15.14 46.91
N PRO A 159 -0.49 16.07 47.82
CA PRO A 159 -0.42 17.52 47.57
C PRO A 159 0.49 18.29 48.55
N CYS A 160 0.44 19.63 48.44
CA CYS A 160 0.78 20.67 49.43
C CYS A 160 2.19 21.31 49.35
N PRO A 161 2.46 22.46 50.03
CA PRO A 161 1.70 23.73 50.11
C PRO A 161 2.61 25.00 49.99
N THR A 162 1.99 26.18 49.82
CA THR A 162 2.26 27.52 50.46
C THR A 162 3.72 27.98 50.65
N ASP A 163 4.21 29.17 50.25
CA ASP A 163 3.72 30.50 50.65
C ASP A 163 4.42 31.67 49.89
N ALA A 164 3.89 32.86 50.16
CA ALA A 164 3.98 34.15 49.50
C ALA A 164 5.31 34.95 49.55
N SER A 165 5.27 36.06 48.78
CA SER A 165 5.95 37.36 48.94
C SER A 165 7.18 37.65 48.07
N THR A 166 7.46 38.84 47.55
CA THR A 166 6.78 40.16 47.46
C THR A 166 7.72 41.10 46.67
N ARG A 167 7.22 41.82 45.64
CA ARG A 167 7.63 43.17 45.10
C ARG A 167 9.10 43.39 44.64
N SER A 168 9.51 44.32 43.75
CA SER A 168 8.95 45.42 42.93
C SER A 168 10.10 45.91 42.00
N SER A 169 9.90 46.10 40.69
CA SER A 169 9.82 47.39 39.94
C SER A 169 11.10 48.00 39.33
N SER A 170 11.09 48.21 37.99
CA SER A 170 11.35 49.46 37.22
C SER A 170 11.91 49.16 35.80
N SER A 171 11.09 49.31 34.73
CA SER A 171 11.13 50.32 33.63
C SER A 171 12.40 50.30 32.76
N SER A 172 12.45 50.37 31.43
CA SER A 172 11.56 50.58 30.25
C SER A 172 12.50 50.33 29.04
N ASP A 173 12.15 49.73 27.90
CA ASP A 173 11.50 50.29 26.70
C ASP A 173 11.74 49.22 25.60
N GLY A 174 10.76 48.63 24.93
CA GLY A 174 10.19 49.15 23.70
C GLY A 174 10.31 48.13 22.55
N THR A 175 9.29 47.30 22.31
CA THR A 175 8.93 46.72 20.99
C THR A 175 7.60 45.94 21.07
N PRO A 176 6.67 46.12 20.11
CA PRO A 176 5.37 45.45 20.16
C PRO A 176 5.42 44.00 19.61
N PRO A 177 4.81 43.01 20.28
CA PRO A 177 4.55 41.70 19.70
C PRO A 177 3.15 41.68 19.07
N THR A 178 3.08 41.45 17.76
CA THR A 178 1.80 41.18 17.09
C THR A 178 1.34 39.76 17.43
N THR A 179 0.35 39.72 18.30
CA THR A 179 -0.43 38.54 18.67
C THR A 179 -1.35 38.13 17.51
N ALA A 180 -1.13 36.96 16.92
CA ALA A 180 -2.16 36.24 16.19
C ALA A 180 -2.04 34.74 16.49
N ARG A 181 -2.44 34.41 17.70
CA ARG A 181 -2.84 33.08 18.18
C ARG A 181 -3.99 32.59 17.29
N ARG A 182 -3.70 31.75 16.29
CA ARG A 182 -4.72 31.03 15.52
C ARG A 182 -4.67 29.57 15.90
N SER A 183 -5.75 29.15 16.56
CA SER A 183 -6.06 27.80 16.98
C SER A 183 -5.72 26.76 15.90
N ARG A 184 -4.76 25.87 16.19
CA ARG A 184 -4.70 24.56 15.53
C ARG A 184 -5.80 23.71 16.13
N MET A 185 -7.00 23.80 15.56
CA MET A 185 -7.93 22.68 15.62
C MET A 185 -7.30 21.55 14.82
N THR A 186 -7.11 20.43 15.50
CA THR A 186 -6.76 19.12 14.97
C THR A 186 -7.75 18.77 13.85
N LEU A 187 -7.35 19.01 12.61
CA LEU A 187 -8.05 18.54 11.43
C LEU A 187 -7.81 17.02 11.38
N MET A 188 -8.65 16.28 12.09
CA MET A 188 -8.81 14.86 11.83
C MET A 188 -9.12 14.71 10.36
N THR A 189 -8.24 14.01 9.67
CA THR A 189 -8.32 13.64 8.27
C THR A 189 -9.64 12.90 8.00
N LEU A 190 -10.65 13.63 7.52
CA LEU A 190 -11.94 13.10 7.06
C LEU A 190 -11.77 11.98 6.02
N SER A 191 -10.63 11.92 5.33
CA SER A 191 -10.31 10.91 4.30
C SER A 191 -10.13 9.47 4.81
N GLY A 192 -9.81 9.25 6.09
CA GLY A 192 -9.64 7.88 6.63
C GLY A 192 -10.95 7.25 7.11
N ARG A 193 -11.86 8.08 7.64
CA ARG A 193 -13.15 7.65 8.17
C ARG A 193 -14.11 7.22 7.07
N ASP A 194 -14.09 7.94 5.95
CA ASP A 194 -14.91 7.59 4.78
C ASP A 194 -14.45 6.29 4.09
N PHE A 195 -13.16 5.96 4.16
CA PHE A 195 -12.64 4.70 3.65
C PHE A 195 -13.06 3.51 4.53
N LEU A 196 -12.93 3.64 5.86
CA LEU A 196 -13.37 2.61 6.80
C LEU A 196 -14.89 2.39 6.74
N LEU A 197 -15.68 3.45 6.52
CA LEU A 197 -17.13 3.34 6.30
C LEU A 197 -17.45 2.56 5.02
N ARG A 198 -16.72 2.78 3.93
CA ARG A 198 -16.90 2.02 2.67
C ARG A 198 -16.48 0.56 2.82
N GLU A 199 -15.40 0.29 3.54
CA GLU A 199 -14.96 -1.08 3.79
C GLU A 199 -15.93 -1.84 4.69
N CYS A 200 -16.42 -1.18 5.75
CA CYS A 200 -17.47 -1.72 6.61
C CYS A 200 -18.74 -2.05 5.81
N HIS A 201 -19.17 -1.13 4.93
CA HIS A 201 -20.34 -1.35 4.09
C HIS A 201 -20.14 -2.50 3.08
N ARG A 202 -18.94 -2.63 2.49
CA ARG A 202 -18.59 -3.73 1.60
C ARG A 202 -18.67 -5.08 2.33
N GLN A 203 -18.10 -5.15 3.54
CA GLN A 203 -18.14 -6.34 4.37
C GLN A 203 -19.57 -6.73 4.76
N GLU A 204 -20.41 -5.74 5.09
CA GLU A 204 -21.81 -5.96 5.42
C GLU A 204 -22.61 -6.52 4.24
N GLN A 205 -22.41 -6.00 3.03
CA GLN A 205 -23.03 -6.57 1.82
C GLN A 205 -22.59 -8.00 1.56
N GLN A 206 -21.31 -8.32 1.78
CA GLN A 206 -20.80 -9.68 1.60
C GLN A 206 -21.40 -10.66 2.63
N ASN A 207 -21.59 -10.22 3.87
CA ASN A 207 -22.26 -10.98 4.92
C ASN A 207 -23.76 -11.21 4.60
N GLN A 208 -24.45 -10.22 4.02
CA GLN A 208 -25.84 -10.37 3.60
C GLN A 208 -25.97 -11.41 2.47
N LEU A 209 -25.08 -11.37 1.48
CA LEU A 209 -25.09 -12.35 0.38
C LEU A 209 -24.78 -13.76 0.86
N SER A 210 -23.85 -13.94 1.82
CA SER A 210 -23.56 -15.25 2.38
C SER A 210 -24.73 -15.79 3.21
N ALA A 211 -25.42 -14.93 3.96
CA ALA A 211 -26.63 -15.30 4.71
C ALA A 211 -27.76 -15.78 3.78
N ILE A 212 -28.04 -15.05 2.68
CA ILE A 212 -29.06 -15.45 1.70
C ILE A 212 -28.72 -16.80 1.06
N ARG A 213 -27.45 -17.04 0.74
CA ARG A 213 -27.01 -18.34 0.19
C ARG A 213 -27.21 -19.47 1.19
N SER A 214 -26.86 -19.25 2.46
CA SER A 214 -27.06 -20.22 3.55
C SER A 214 -28.55 -20.54 3.75
N GLU A 215 -29.41 -19.54 3.76
CA GLU A 215 -30.86 -19.71 3.91
C GLU A 215 -31.46 -20.52 2.75
N ARG A 216 -31.08 -20.22 1.50
CA ARG A 216 -31.49 -21.02 0.34
C ARG A 216 -31.03 -22.47 0.44
N GLN A 217 -29.80 -22.70 0.89
CA GLN A 217 -29.27 -24.05 1.06
C GLN A 217 -30.04 -24.83 2.15
N GLN A 218 -30.46 -24.16 3.23
CA GLN A 218 -31.29 -24.76 4.27
C GLN A 218 -32.69 -25.12 3.74
N LEU A 219 -33.31 -24.27 2.92
CA LEU A 219 -34.59 -24.58 2.29
C LEU A 219 -34.50 -25.82 1.38
N TYR A 220 -33.46 -25.92 0.55
CA TYR A 220 -33.25 -27.10 -0.30
C TYR A 220 -33.02 -28.38 0.51
N THR A 221 -32.28 -28.29 1.62
CA THR A 221 -32.01 -29.46 2.46
C THR A 221 -33.20 -29.86 3.34
N ALA A 222 -34.10 -28.93 3.67
CA ALA A 222 -35.34 -29.21 4.38
C ALA A 222 -36.38 -29.90 3.48
N ASP A 223 -36.54 -29.43 2.23
CA ASP A 223 -37.42 -30.08 1.25
C ASP A 223 -36.94 -31.49 0.91
N ALA A 224 -35.62 -31.70 0.80
CA ALA A 224 -35.04 -33.02 0.55
C ALA A 224 -35.22 -34.02 1.72
N ARG A 225 -35.58 -33.55 2.92
CA ARG A 225 -35.86 -34.39 4.10
C ARG A 225 -37.36 -34.64 4.33
N SER A 226 -38.24 -33.99 3.56
CA SER A 226 -39.69 -34.13 3.68
C SER A 226 -40.31 -35.11 2.66
N VAL A 227 -39.47 -35.84 1.91
CA VAL A 227 -39.83 -36.95 1.01
C VAL A 227 -39.33 -38.26 1.62
#